data_AF-A0A346PDT3-F1
#
_entry.id   AF-A0A346PDT3-F1
#
_cell.length_a   1.000
_cell.length_b   1.000
_cell.length_c   1.000
_cell.angle_alpha   90.00
_cell.angle_beta   90.00
_cell.angle_gamma   90.00
#
_symmetry.space_group_name_H-M   'P 1'
#
loop_
_entity.id
_entity.type
_entity.pdbx_description
1 polymer ?
#
loop_
_entity_poly.entity_id
_entity_poly.type
_entity_poly.pdbx_seq_one_letter_code
_entity_poly.pdbx_strand_id
1 'polypeptide(L)'
;MSENPDRGWFDDVDPDGLEGAREAIDEGRADAPADWPALAVEAGFVADEDAYYDQLHEATTTAARETIREREAADDRQLVHAVRAMDDCERTANELAERLAEWAGTVDPDAGTGVDYARELANRDDVPPEQRRLVSLAGRVVSLADEAEALRAFVEERTPVIAPNLAALAGPVLAARLVSLAGGLESLAKKPSGTVQVLGAEDALFAHLHGRAPSPKHGIIYVHDAVRGTPSENRGSAARALAGKLAIAARVDHYSGELKPELEAELDERIATIQARTDGGGGDDE
;
A
#
# COMPACT_ATOMS: atom_id res chain seq x y z
N MET A 1 -20.22 -27.64 -25.51
CA MET A 1 -18.87 -28.15 -25.79
C MET A 1 -18.55 -29.13 -24.69
N SER A 2 -18.27 -30.38 -25.03
CA SER A 2 -17.91 -31.40 -24.04
C SER A 2 -16.51 -31.04 -23.54
N GLU A 3 -16.36 -30.64 -22.28
CA GLU A 3 -15.05 -30.56 -21.64
C GLU A 3 -14.46 -31.98 -21.69
N ASN A 4 -13.36 -32.14 -22.42
CA ASN A 4 -12.64 -33.41 -22.45
C ASN A 4 -11.63 -33.35 -21.29
N PRO A 5 -11.84 -34.13 -20.21
CA PRO A 5 -11.04 -34.04 -18.98
C PRO A 5 -9.63 -34.63 -19.09
N ASP A 6 -9.24 -35.10 -20.28
CA ASP A 6 -7.90 -35.64 -20.57
C ASP A 6 -7.16 -34.74 -21.57
N ARG A 7 -7.28 -33.41 -21.40
CA ARG A 7 -6.58 -32.44 -22.25
C ARG A 7 -5.20 -32.08 -21.69
N GLY A 8 -4.18 -32.21 -22.53
CA GLY A 8 -2.85 -31.71 -22.23
C GLY A 8 -2.81 -30.18 -22.34
N TRP A 9 -1.86 -29.55 -21.64
CA TRP A 9 -1.68 -28.09 -21.70
C TRP A 9 -1.38 -27.58 -23.13
N PHE A 10 -1.00 -28.47 -24.05
CA PHE A 10 -0.62 -28.17 -25.42
C PHE A 10 -1.78 -28.28 -26.44
N ASP A 11 -2.94 -28.80 -26.05
CA ASP A 11 -4.01 -29.17 -27.00
C ASP A 11 -4.65 -27.98 -27.73
N ASP A 12 -4.66 -26.80 -27.09
CA ASP A 12 -5.23 -25.56 -27.64
C ASP A 12 -4.16 -24.43 -27.70
N VAL A 13 -2.88 -24.80 -27.75
CA VAL A 13 -1.74 -23.87 -27.77
C VAL A 13 -1.08 -23.86 -29.15
N ASP A 14 -0.72 -22.68 -29.65
CA ASP A 14 0.06 -22.59 -30.89
C ASP A 14 1.52 -23.05 -30.64
N PRO A 15 2.00 -24.11 -31.31
CA PRO A 15 3.38 -24.58 -31.14
C PRO A 15 4.45 -23.56 -31.57
N ASP A 16 4.14 -22.63 -32.47
CA ASP A 16 5.11 -21.65 -32.98
C ASP A 16 5.16 -20.35 -32.15
N GLY A 17 4.19 -20.13 -31.24
CA GLY A 17 4.03 -18.86 -30.52
C GLY A 17 3.62 -18.94 -29.05
N LEU A 18 3.28 -20.14 -28.55
CA LEU A 18 2.76 -20.38 -27.20
C LEU A 18 1.53 -19.53 -26.84
N GLU A 19 0.82 -19.02 -27.85
CA GLU A 19 -0.43 -18.30 -27.67
C GLU A 19 -1.48 -19.26 -27.09
N GLY A 20 -2.14 -18.85 -26.00
CA GLY A 20 -3.06 -19.71 -25.23
C GLY A 20 -2.40 -20.57 -24.15
N ALA A 21 -1.05 -20.66 -24.09
CA ALA A 21 -0.35 -21.50 -23.11
C ALA A 21 -0.66 -21.12 -21.66
N ARG A 22 -0.84 -19.83 -21.38
CA ARG A 22 -1.20 -19.36 -20.05
C ARG A 22 -2.58 -19.83 -19.62
N GLU A 23 -3.60 -19.66 -20.46
CA GLU A 23 -4.97 -20.11 -20.19
C GLU A 23 -4.99 -21.63 -19.97
N ALA A 24 -4.28 -22.37 -20.82
CA ALA A 24 -4.14 -23.81 -20.68
C ALA A 24 -3.42 -24.25 -19.39
N ILE A 25 -2.44 -23.48 -18.89
CA ILE A 25 -1.73 -23.76 -17.63
C ILE A 25 -2.56 -23.35 -16.40
N ASP A 26 -3.20 -22.19 -16.43
CA ASP A 26 -3.93 -21.63 -15.29
C ASP A 26 -5.30 -22.30 -15.08
N GLU A 27 -6.00 -22.61 -16.17
CA GLU A 27 -7.37 -23.13 -16.15
C GLU A 27 -7.48 -24.61 -16.52
N GLY A 28 -6.48 -25.13 -17.25
CA GLY A 28 -6.44 -26.53 -17.66
C GLY A 28 -6.44 -27.49 -16.49
N ARG A 29 -7.22 -28.56 -16.62
CA ARG A 29 -7.34 -29.63 -15.62
C ARG A 29 -7.36 -30.97 -16.31
N ALA A 30 -6.74 -31.95 -15.64
CA ALA A 30 -6.84 -33.35 -16.01
C ALA A 30 -7.33 -34.18 -14.82
N ASP A 31 -8.22 -35.13 -15.08
CA ASP A 31 -8.78 -36.01 -14.03
C ASP A 31 -7.76 -37.04 -13.52
N ALA A 32 -6.76 -37.38 -14.34
CA ALA A 32 -5.66 -38.25 -13.96
C ALA A 32 -4.32 -37.82 -14.62
N PRO A 33 -3.17 -38.15 -14.01
CA PRO A 33 -1.89 -38.02 -14.68
C PRO A 33 -1.83 -38.91 -15.93
N ALA A 34 -1.40 -38.35 -17.06
CA ALA A 34 -1.14 -39.08 -18.29
C ALA A 34 0.32 -38.90 -18.75
N ASP A 35 0.72 -39.69 -19.74
CA ASP A 35 2.03 -39.56 -20.39
C ASP A 35 2.02 -38.38 -21.37
N TRP A 36 1.94 -37.17 -20.82
CA TRP A 36 1.82 -35.94 -21.59
C TRP A 36 2.94 -35.72 -22.62
N PRO A 37 4.22 -36.06 -22.35
CA PRO A 37 5.26 -35.98 -23.38
C PRO A 37 4.96 -36.87 -24.59
N ALA A 38 4.61 -38.14 -24.37
CA ALA A 38 4.31 -39.07 -25.45
C ALA A 38 3.06 -38.63 -26.25
N LEU A 39 2.03 -38.15 -25.55
CA LEU A 39 0.80 -37.64 -26.17
C LEU A 39 1.06 -36.36 -26.98
N ALA A 40 1.94 -35.48 -26.54
CA ALA A 40 2.30 -34.26 -27.28
C ALA A 40 3.05 -34.60 -28.58
N VAL A 41 3.91 -35.62 -28.56
CA VAL A 41 4.61 -36.13 -29.75
C VAL A 41 3.62 -36.82 -30.69
N GLU A 42 2.71 -37.65 -30.18
CA GLU A 42 1.67 -38.31 -30.98
C GLU A 42 0.72 -37.29 -31.66
N ALA A 43 0.39 -36.20 -30.94
CA ALA A 43 -0.41 -35.11 -31.45
C ALA A 43 0.33 -34.23 -32.47
N GLY A 44 1.65 -34.40 -32.61
CA GLY A 44 2.50 -33.60 -33.51
C GLY A 44 2.75 -32.18 -33.01
N PHE A 45 2.53 -31.91 -31.73
CA PHE A 45 2.82 -30.61 -31.10
C PHE A 45 4.32 -30.37 -30.97
N VAL A 46 5.07 -31.45 -30.66
CA VAL A 46 6.54 -31.46 -30.59
C VAL A 46 7.15 -32.61 -31.36
N ALA A 47 8.43 -32.49 -31.70
CA ALA A 47 9.17 -33.51 -32.45
C ALA A 47 9.58 -34.73 -31.60
N ASP A 48 9.89 -34.51 -30.31
CA ASP A 48 10.33 -35.53 -29.36
C ASP A 48 10.08 -35.09 -27.91
N GLU A 49 10.36 -35.99 -26.96
CA GLU A 49 10.16 -35.74 -25.53
C GLU A 49 11.07 -34.64 -24.97
N ASP A 50 12.28 -34.45 -25.53
CA ASP A 50 13.18 -33.37 -25.09
C ASP A 50 12.59 -32.01 -25.49
N ALA A 51 12.10 -31.89 -26.73
CA ALA A 51 11.40 -30.71 -27.23
C ALA A 51 10.12 -30.40 -26.42
N TYR A 52 9.41 -31.44 -25.94
CA TYR A 52 8.27 -31.25 -25.02
C TYR A 52 8.67 -30.49 -23.76
N TYR A 53 9.74 -30.93 -23.09
CA TYR A 53 10.16 -30.30 -21.83
C TYR A 53 10.71 -28.89 -22.03
N ASP A 54 11.41 -28.64 -23.14
CA ASP A 54 11.87 -27.30 -23.51
C ASP A 54 10.67 -26.35 -23.72
N GLN A 55 9.66 -26.79 -24.47
CA GLN A 55 8.49 -25.98 -24.76
C GLN A 55 7.59 -25.79 -23.53
N LEU A 56 7.45 -26.81 -22.68
CA LEU A 56 6.77 -26.69 -21.38
C LEU A 56 7.49 -25.71 -20.46
N HIS A 57 8.83 -25.73 -20.44
CA HIS A 57 9.60 -24.79 -19.66
C HIS A 57 9.41 -23.34 -20.15
N GLU A 58 9.42 -23.13 -21.46
CA GLU A 58 9.18 -21.82 -22.06
C GLU A 58 7.76 -21.31 -21.79
N ALA A 59 6.75 -22.17 -21.98
CA ALA A 59 5.35 -21.87 -21.71
C ALA A 59 5.11 -21.48 -20.24
N THR A 60 5.60 -22.29 -19.31
CA THR A 60 5.45 -22.02 -17.86
C THR A 60 6.21 -20.77 -17.44
N THR A 61 7.40 -20.51 -17.99
CA THR A 61 8.17 -19.30 -17.71
C THR A 61 7.47 -18.05 -18.27
N THR A 62 6.88 -18.15 -19.47
CA THR A 62 6.14 -17.05 -20.11
C THR A 62 4.87 -16.73 -19.34
N ALA A 63 4.04 -17.74 -19.04
CA ALA A 63 2.84 -17.59 -18.22
C ALA A 63 3.16 -17.01 -16.83
N ALA A 64 4.24 -17.44 -16.19
CA ALA A 64 4.70 -16.89 -14.92
C ALA A 64 5.11 -15.41 -15.04
N ARG A 65 5.85 -15.04 -16.09
CA ARG A 65 6.25 -13.64 -16.34
C ARG A 65 5.04 -12.74 -16.60
N GLU A 66 4.05 -13.21 -17.34
CA GLU A 66 2.82 -12.46 -17.60
C GLU A 66 2.00 -12.27 -16.33
N THR A 67 1.82 -13.32 -15.54
CA THR A 67 1.15 -13.25 -14.23
C THR A 67 1.84 -12.26 -13.29
N ILE A 68 3.19 -12.23 -13.29
CA ILE A 68 3.97 -11.25 -12.52
C ILE A 68 3.71 -9.83 -13.04
N ARG A 69 3.78 -9.61 -14.35
CA ARG A 69 3.54 -8.29 -14.96
C ARG A 69 2.16 -7.74 -14.65
N GLU A 70 1.12 -8.57 -14.72
CA GLU A 70 -0.24 -8.14 -14.35
C GLU A 70 -0.35 -7.79 -12.86
N ARG A 71 0.26 -8.60 -12.00
CA ARG A 71 0.30 -8.32 -10.55
C ARG A 71 1.13 -7.09 -10.20
N GLU A 72 2.17 -6.77 -10.97
CA GLU A 72 2.99 -5.57 -10.81
C GLU A 72 2.32 -4.32 -11.41
N ALA A 73 1.54 -4.50 -12.49
CA ALA A 73 0.76 -3.45 -13.12
C ALA A 73 -0.56 -3.14 -12.39
N ALA A 74 -0.97 -3.99 -11.44
CA ALA A 74 -2.14 -3.74 -10.60
C ALA A 74 -2.06 -2.36 -9.94
N ASP A 75 -3.12 -1.57 -10.08
CA ASP A 75 -3.12 -0.16 -9.65
C ASP A 75 -2.76 0.03 -8.16
N ASP A 76 -3.06 -0.96 -7.31
CA ASP A 76 -2.73 -0.94 -5.89
C ASP A 76 -1.21 -1.07 -5.62
N ARG A 77 -0.44 -1.71 -6.52
CA ARG A 77 1.03 -1.74 -6.45
C ARG A 77 1.63 -0.38 -6.72
N GLN A 78 1.16 0.31 -7.74
CA GLN A 78 1.62 1.67 -8.04
C GLN A 78 1.32 2.60 -6.87
N LEU A 79 0.15 2.44 -6.23
CA LEU A 79 -0.20 3.18 -5.02
C LEU A 79 0.76 2.89 -3.86
N VAL A 80 1.13 1.63 -3.64
CA VAL A 80 2.12 1.24 -2.61
C VAL A 80 3.47 1.91 -2.87
N HIS A 81 3.93 1.92 -4.12
CA HIS A 81 5.19 2.56 -4.49
C HIS A 81 5.13 4.08 -4.29
N ALA A 82 4.05 4.73 -4.72
CA ALA A 82 3.88 6.17 -4.59
C ALA A 82 3.90 6.63 -3.13
N VAL A 83 3.19 5.94 -2.22
CA VAL A 83 3.18 6.29 -0.79
C VAL A 83 4.56 6.13 -0.16
N ARG A 84 5.30 5.07 -0.49
CA ARG A 84 6.66 4.85 0.04
C ARG A 84 7.62 5.92 -0.47
N ALA A 85 7.56 6.23 -1.76
CA ALA A 85 8.37 7.28 -2.36
C ALA A 85 8.04 8.66 -1.76
N MET A 86 6.75 8.95 -1.52
CA MET A 86 6.29 10.18 -0.87
C MET A 86 6.89 10.30 0.54
N ASP A 87 6.82 9.24 1.35
CA ASP A 87 7.37 9.20 2.70
C ASP A 87 8.88 9.38 2.72
N ASP A 88 9.60 8.72 1.80
CA ASP A 88 11.05 8.83 1.67
C ASP A 88 11.48 10.23 1.21
N CYS A 89 10.75 10.83 0.27
CA CYS A 89 11.00 12.20 -0.18
C CYS A 89 10.78 13.21 0.97
N GLU A 90 9.67 13.09 1.69
CA GLU A 90 9.34 13.96 2.83
C GLU A 90 10.39 13.83 3.94
N ARG A 91 10.75 12.61 4.33
CA ARG A 91 11.77 12.35 5.35
C ARG A 91 13.14 12.88 4.92
N THR A 92 13.57 12.60 3.70
CA THR A 92 14.88 13.03 3.19
C THR A 92 14.94 14.55 3.05
N ALA A 93 13.87 15.20 2.61
CA ALA A 93 13.78 16.66 2.55
C ALA A 93 13.95 17.28 3.93
N ASN A 94 13.26 16.75 4.95
CA ASN A 94 13.36 17.23 6.33
C ASN A 94 14.75 17.03 6.93
N GLU A 95 15.34 15.84 6.77
CA GLU A 95 16.70 15.55 7.23
C GLU A 95 17.74 16.49 6.58
N LEU A 96 17.64 16.72 5.27
CA LEU A 96 18.52 17.63 4.55
C LEU A 96 18.26 19.10 4.91
N ALA A 97 17.03 19.48 5.18
CA ALA A 97 16.67 20.83 5.63
C ALA A 97 17.29 21.15 7.01
N GLU A 98 17.32 20.18 7.92
CA GLU A 98 18.01 20.33 9.21
C GLU A 98 19.52 20.55 8.99
N ARG A 99 20.16 19.75 8.12
CA ARG A 99 21.59 19.91 7.80
C ARG A 99 21.90 21.23 7.11
N LEU A 100 20.99 21.69 6.24
CA LEU A 100 21.08 22.98 5.59
C LEU A 100 21.03 24.11 6.63
N ALA A 101 20.08 24.07 7.57
CA ALA A 101 19.94 25.07 8.62
C ALA A 101 21.16 25.11 9.54
N GLU A 102 21.67 23.95 9.97
CA GLU A 102 22.91 23.85 10.76
C GLU A 102 24.10 24.50 10.05
N TRP A 103 24.28 24.21 8.74
CA TRP A 103 25.39 24.77 7.98
C TRP A 103 25.20 26.26 7.72
N ALA A 104 24.01 26.69 7.34
CA ALA A 104 23.71 28.10 7.11
C ALA A 104 23.95 28.95 8.36
N GLY A 105 23.60 28.44 9.55
CA GLY A 105 23.85 29.10 10.83
C GLY A 105 25.34 29.40 11.12
N THR A 106 26.27 28.72 10.45
CA THR A 106 27.72 28.99 10.61
C THR A 106 28.19 30.23 9.85
N VAL A 107 27.43 30.67 8.85
CA VAL A 107 27.76 31.81 7.97
C VAL A 107 26.74 32.96 8.06
N ASP A 108 25.54 32.67 8.54
CA ASP A 108 24.42 33.60 8.71
C ASP A 108 23.76 33.33 10.08
N PRO A 109 24.00 34.16 11.10
CA PRO A 109 23.40 34.00 12.42
C PRO A 109 21.88 34.06 12.44
N ASP A 110 21.27 34.64 11.40
CA ASP A 110 19.82 34.80 11.24
C ASP A 110 19.23 33.71 10.31
N ALA A 111 19.96 32.62 10.05
CA ALA A 111 19.49 31.50 9.25
C ALA A 111 18.20 30.88 9.84
N GLY A 112 17.21 30.65 8.98
CA GLY A 112 15.96 29.97 9.32
C GLY A 112 16.12 28.44 9.39
N THR A 113 14.99 27.74 9.51
CA THR A 113 14.95 26.28 9.62
C THR A 113 13.91 25.65 8.68
N GLY A 114 14.07 24.36 8.42
CA GLY A 114 13.10 23.57 7.66
C GLY A 114 13.08 23.89 6.15
N VAL A 115 12.07 23.31 5.49
CA VAL A 115 11.90 23.42 4.03
C VAL A 115 11.60 24.86 3.60
N ASP A 116 10.90 25.63 4.42
CA ASP A 116 10.56 27.03 4.11
C ASP A 116 11.83 27.89 4.00
N TYR A 117 12.76 27.74 4.93
CA TYR A 117 14.07 28.39 4.82
C TYR A 117 14.85 27.91 3.58
N ALA A 118 14.78 26.62 3.25
CA ALA A 118 15.40 26.12 2.03
C ALA A 118 14.81 26.77 0.77
N ARG A 119 13.49 26.99 0.72
CA ARG A 119 12.83 27.72 -0.38
C ARG A 119 13.28 29.17 -0.46
N GLU A 120 13.38 29.86 0.68
CA GLU A 120 13.88 31.23 0.71
C GLU A 120 15.31 31.31 0.16
N LEU A 121 16.20 30.45 0.67
CA LEU A 121 17.61 30.44 0.29
C LEU A 121 17.83 30.02 -1.17
N ALA A 122 17.03 29.08 -1.69
CA ALA A 122 17.10 28.65 -3.08
C ALA A 122 16.70 29.77 -4.07
N ASN A 123 15.84 30.70 -3.64
CA ASN A 123 15.34 31.81 -4.46
C ASN A 123 16.12 33.12 -4.27
N ARG A 124 17.22 33.14 -3.49
CA ARG A 124 18.06 34.34 -3.32
C ARG A 124 18.91 34.58 -4.57
N ASP A 125 18.77 35.76 -5.17
CA ASP A 125 19.50 36.14 -6.39
C ASP A 125 20.96 36.54 -6.15
N ASP A 126 21.26 37.18 -5.01
CA ASP A 126 22.60 37.71 -4.68
C ASP A 126 23.21 36.95 -3.50
N VAL A 127 23.82 35.80 -3.82
CA VAL A 127 24.42 34.91 -2.82
C VAL A 127 25.95 34.92 -2.96
N PRO A 128 26.71 35.13 -1.87
CA PRO A 128 28.16 35.13 -1.92
C PRO A 128 28.74 33.85 -2.56
N PRO A 129 29.84 33.93 -3.32
CA PRO A 129 30.45 32.78 -4.00
C PRO A 129 30.72 31.56 -3.11
N GLU A 130 31.06 31.81 -1.84
CA GLU A 130 31.31 30.84 -0.78
C GLU A 130 30.04 30.10 -0.32
N GLN A 131 28.87 30.71 -0.46
CA GLN A 131 27.57 30.15 -0.06
C GLN A 131 26.85 29.42 -1.21
N ARG A 132 27.41 29.39 -2.43
CA ARG A 132 26.79 28.70 -3.59
C ARG A 132 26.48 27.22 -3.34
N ARG A 133 27.25 26.56 -2.46
CA ARG A 133 26.98 25.15 -2.10
C ARG A 133 25.78 25.02 -1.15
N LEU A 134 25.53 25.99 -0.28
CA LEU A 134 24.33 26.07 0.55
C LEU A 134 23.09 26.22 -0.32
N VAL A 135 23.11 27.14 -1.29
CA VAL A 135 22.00 27.33 -2.26
C VAL A 135 21.76 26.07 -3.07
N SER A 136 22.82 25.39 -3.52
CA SER A 136 22.68 24.13 -4.24
C SER A 136 22.06 23.02 -3.39
N LEU A 137 22.37 22.95 -2.09
CA LEU A 137 21.73 22.02 -1.17
C LEU A 137 20.26 22.40 -0.92
N ALA A 138 19.99 23.69 -0.73
CA ALA A 138 18.64 24.23 -0.58
C ALA A 138 17.76 23.86 -1.78
N GLY A 139 18.26 24.02 -3.01
CA GLY A 139 17.55 23.60 -4.21
C GLY A 139 17.18 22.11 -4.23
N ARG A 140 18.06 21.22 -3.74
CA ARG A 140 17.75 19.78 -3.63
C ARG A 140 16.70 19.47 -2.56
N VAL A 141 16.75 20.17 -1.42
CA VAL A 141 15.71 20.08 -0.37
C VAL A 141 14.36 20.46 -0.95
N VAL A 142 14.30 21.59 -1.67
CA VAL A 142 13.07 22.07 -2.32
C VAL A 142 12.58 21.05 -3.35
N SER A 143 13.44 20.54 -4.23
CA SER A 143 13.02 19.53 -5.22
C SER A 143 12.44 18.26 -4.59
N LEU A 144 13.01 17.78 -3.48
CA LEU A 144 12.47 16.61 -2.77
C LEU A 144 11.14 16.91 -2.08
N ALA A 145 11.00 18.10 -1.48
CA ALA A 145 9.75 18.51 -0.85
C ALA A 145 8.63 18.69 -1.89
N ASP A 146 8.93 19.27 -3.04
CA ASP A 146 7.96 19.45 -4.12
C ASP A 146 7.57 18.11 -4.78
N GLU A 147 8.53 17.17 -4.90
CA GLU A 147 8.24 15.80 -5.35
C GLU A 147 7.33 15.05 -4.35
N ALA A 148 7.57 15.21 -3.05
CA ALA A 148 6.70 14.63 -2.02
C ALA A 148 5.25 15.15 -2.14
N GLU A 149 5.08 16.44 -2.43
CA GLU A 149 3.75 17.03 -2.65
C GLU A 149 3.09 16.53 -3.95
N ALA A 150 3.86 16.40 -5.03
CA ALA A 150 3.37 15.83 -6.28
C ALA A 150 2.91 14.36 -6.09
N LEU A 151 3.67 13.56 -5.35
CA LEU A 151 3.31 12.18 -5.02
C LEU A 151 2.09 12.12 -4.09
N ARG A 152 1.95 13.05 -3.14
CA ARG A 152 0.73 13.17 -2.32
C ARG A 152 -0.49 13.42 -3.20
N ALA A 153 -0.43 14.38 -4.11
CA ALA A 153 -1.53 14.68 -5.02
C ALA A 153 -1.90 13.45 -5.88
N PHE A 154 -0.91 12.73 -6.37
CA PHE A 154 -1.12 11.46 -7.09
C PHE A 154 -1.82 10.41 -6.21
N VAL A 155 -1.38 10.24 -4.95
CA VAL A 155 -2.03 9.32 -4.00
C VAL A 155 -3.48 9.74 -3.74
N GLU A 156 -3.73 11.03 -3.58
CA GLU A 156 -5.08 11.59 -3.36
C GLU A 156 -6.02 11.36 -4.54
N GLU A 157 -5.51 11.44 -5.77
CA GLU A 157 -6.29 11.17 -6.99
C GLU A 157 -6.53 9.67 -7.20
N ARG A 158 -5.50 8.83 -7.00
CA ARG A 158 -5.56 7.40 -7.34
C ARG A 158 -6.26 6.55 -6.29
N THR A 159 -6.13 6.88 -5.01
CA THR A 159 -6.69 6.02 -3.93
C THR A 159 -8.21 5.85 -4.04
N PRO A 160 -9.03 6.89 -4.29
CA PRO A 160 -10.48 6.73 -4.42
C PRO A 160 -10.90 5.86 -5.62
N VAL A 161 -10.06 5.79 -6.67
CA VAL A 161 -10.30 4.92 -7.83
C VAL A 161 -10.03 3.45 -7.47
N ILE A 162 -9.01 3.19 -6.65
CA ILE A 162 -8.54 1.84 -6.30
C ILE A 162 -9.32 1.27 -5.11
N ALA A 163 -9.57 2.10 -4.10
CA ALA A 163 -10.12 1.72 -2.82
C ALA A 163 -11.11 2.79 -2.33
N PRO A 164 -12.28 2.94 -3.00
CA PRO A 164 -13.25 4.00 -2.72
C PRO A 164 -13.77 3.97 -1.29
N ASN A 165 -14.00 2.78 -0.71
CA ASN A 165 -14.52 2.67 0.65
C ASN A 165 -13.45 3.02 1.70
N LEU A 166 -12.22 2.54 1.53
CA LEU A 166 -11.12 2.93 2.42
C LEU A 166 -10.84 4.43 2.34
N ALA A 167 -10.85 5.02 1.14
CA ALA A 167 -10.66 6.45 0.96
C ALA A 167 -11.75 7.28 1.65
N ALA A 168 -13.01 6.85 1.57
CA ALA A 168 -14.12 7.50 2.28
C ALA A 168 -13.94 7.42 3.80
N LEU A 169 -13.55 6.25 4.34
CA LEU A 169 -13.45 6.04 5.79
C LEU A 169 -12.21 6.63 6.45
N ALA A 170 -11.09 6.74 5.74
CA ALA A 170 -9.80 7.11 6.33
C ALA A 170 -9.14 8.32 5.66
N GLY A 171 -9.68 8.80 4.55
CA GLY A 171 -8.99 9.70 3.63
C GLY A 171 -7.99 8.95 2.73
N PRO A 172 -7.67 9.50 1.55
CA PRO A 172 -6.80 8.82 0.56
C PRO A 172 -5.42 8.43 1.10
N VAL A 173 -4.74 9.35 1.79
CA VAL A 173 -3.36 9.13 2.25
C VAL A 173 -3.26 8.02 3.30
N LEU A 174 -4.15 8.02 4.30
CA LEU A 174 -4.16 6.99 5.33
C LEU A 174 -4.60 5.62 4.77
N ALA A 175 -5.58 5.62 3.87
CA ALA A 175 -6.00 4.41 3.15
C ALA A 175 -4.83 3.80 2.37
N ALA A 176 -4.11 4.61 1.60
CA ALA A 176 -2.95 4.16 0.82
C ALA A 176 -1.80 3.66 1.72
N ARG A 177 -1.56 4.29 2.88
CA ARG A 177 -0.60 3.81 3.88
C ARG A 177 -1.00 2.44 4.46
N LEU A 178 -2.29 2.22 4.74
CA LEU A 178 -2.78 0.92 5.22
C LEU A 178 -2.57 -0.18 4.18
N VAL A 179 -2.86 0.11 2.91
CA VAL A 179 -2.60 -0.80 1.78
C VAL A 179 -1.09 -1.09 1.66
N SER A 180 -0.24 -0.07 1.77
CA SER A 180 1.22 -0.20 1.72
C SER A 180 1.79 -1.06 2.86
N LEU A 181 1.35 -0.84 4.10
CA LEU A 181 1.74 -1.64 5.27
C LEU A 181 1.25 -3.07 5.18
N ALA A 182 0.09 -3.30 4.58
CA ALA A 182 -0.43 -4.64 4.36
C ALA A 182 0.28 -5.38 3.22
N GLY A 183 0.97 -4.66 2.33
CA GLY A 183 1.64 -5.20 1.15
C GLY A 183 0.73 -5.33 -0.09
N GLY A 184 -0.40 -4.63 -0.12
CA GLY A 184 -1.40 -4.66 -1.20
C GLY A 184 -2.83 -4.71 -0.66
N LEU A 185 -3.81 -4.42 -1.52
CA LEU A 185 -5.22 -4.34 -1.13
C LEU A 185 -5.79 -5.72 -0.80
N GLU A 186 -5.44 -6.74 -1.58
CA GLU A 186 -5.79 -8.15 -1.29
C GLU A 186 -5.28 -8.59 0.09
N SER A 187 -4.01 -8.30 0.39
CA SER A 187 -3.40 -8.61 1.67
C SER A 187 -4.09 -7.89 2.83
N LEU A 188 -4.54 -6.64 2.62
CA LEU A 188 -5.31 -5.90 3.60
C LEU A 188 -6.70 -6.52 3.84
N ALA A 189 -7.41 -6.90 2.76
CA ALA A 189 -8.74 -7.51 2.82
C ALA A 189 -8.76 -8.83 3.62
N LYS A 190 -7.65 -9.59 3.58
CA LYS A 190 -7.46 -10.84 4.32
C LYS A 190 -7.12 -10.63 5.81
N LYS A 191 -6.71 -9.43 6.23
CA LYS A 191 -6.35 -9.18 7.63
C LYS A 191 -7.59 -9.11 8.54
N PRO A 192 -7.51 -9.63 9.78
CA PRO A 192 -8.54 -9.41 10.77
C PRO A 192 -8.48 -7.96 11.29
N SER A 193 -9.62 -7.47 11.79
CA SER A 193 -9.74 -6.11 12.34
C SER A 193 -8.68 -5.80 13.42
N GLY A 194 -8.38 -6.76 14.30
CA GLY A 194 -7.35 -6.58 15.34
C GLY A 194 -5.94 -6.35 14.76
N THR A 195 -5.61 -6.94 13.61
CA THR A 195 -4.34 -6.66 12.91
C THR A 195 -4.38 -5.28 12.27
N VAL A 196 -5.47 -4.93 11.57
CA VAL A 196 -5.67 -3.60 10.96
C VAL A 196 -5.54 -2.49 12.02
N GLN A 197 -6.05 -2.72 13.22
CA GLN A 197 -5.98 -1.79 14.35
C GLN A 197 -4.56 -1.39 14.72
N VAL A 198 -3.58 -2.29 14.59
CA VAL A 198 -2.21 -2.12 15.08
C VAL A 198 -1.17 -2.08 13.95
N LEU A 199 -1.58 -1.99 12.68
CA LEU A 199 -0.65 -1.81 11.56
C LEU A 199 0.20 -0.53 11.75
N GLY A 200 1.52 -0.66 11.59
CA GLY A 200 2.51 0.39 11.86
C GLY A 200 2.89 0.56 13.33
N ALA A 201 2.46 -0.35 14.21
CA ALA A 201 2.94 -0.46 15.59
C ALA A 201 3.56 -1.83 15.86
N GLU A 202 4.18 -2.43 14.84
CA GLU A 202 4.76 -3.78 14.87
C GLU A 202 5.78 -3.92 16.00
N ASP A 203 6.67 -2.94 16.18
CA ASP A 203 7.69 -2.98 17.25
C ASP A 203 7.06 -3.07 18.64
N ALA A 204 6.03 -2.25 18.91
CA ALA A 204 5.31 -2.25 20.18
C ALA A 204 4.50 -3.54 20.36
N LEU A 205 3.87 -4.04 19.28
CA LEU A 205 3.14 -5.30 19.29
C LEU A 205 4.08 -6.47 19.58
N PHE A 206 5.24 -6.53 18.92
CA PHE A 206 6.25 -7.57 19.16
C PHE A 206 6.78 -7.48 20.59
N ALA A 207 7.08 -6.28 21.11
CA ALA A 207 7.48 -6.12 22.50
C ALA A 207 6.41 -6.65 23.48
N HIS A 208 5.13 -6.43 23.19
CA HIS A 208 4.02 -6.98 23.98
C HIS A 208 3.93 -8.51 23.91
N LEU A 209 4.03 -9.09 22.71
CA LEU A 209 4.01 -10.55 22.52
C LEU A 209 5.17 -11.25 23.25
N HIS A 210 6.30 -10.55 23.44
CA HIS A 210 7.43 -11.03 24.23
C HIS A 210 7.32 -10.70 25.73
N GLY A 211 6.19 -10.16 26.18
CA GLY A 211 5.95 -9.83 27.59
C GLY A 211 6.75 -8.63 28.11
N ARG A 212 7.31 -7.80 27.23
CA ARG A 212 8.20 -6.67 27.57
C ARG A 212 7.47 -5.33 27.64
N ALA A 213 6.24 -5.24 27.14
CA ALA A 213 5.45 -4.03 27.11
C ALA A 213 3.93 -4.32 27.14
N PRO A 214 3.07 -3.34 27.49
CA PRO A 214 1.64 -3.42 27.24
C PRO A 214 1.31 -3.47 25.74
N SER A 215 0.16 -4.02 25.38
CA SER A 215 -0.29 -4.09 23.97
C SER A 215 -0.58 -2.69 23.41
N PRO A 216 -0.13 -2.36 22.19
CA PRO A 216 -0.50 -1.10 21.55
C PRO A 216 -2.01 -1.02 21.32
N LYS A 217 -2.60 0.14 21.64
CA LYS A 217 -4.05 0.37 21.43
C LYS A 217 -4.40 0.63 19.97
N HIS A 218 -3.45 1.13 19.18
CA HIS A 218 -3.62 1.52 17.79
C HIS A 218 -2.25 1.67 17.12
N GLY A 219 -2.21 1.47 15.80
CA GLY A 219 -1.07 1.78 14.94
C GLY A 219 -1.27 3.11 14.21
N ILE A 220 -1.03 3.14 12.89
CA ILE A 220 -1.12 4.36 12.08
C ILE A 220 -2.53 4.98 12.08
N ILE A 221 -3.58 4.18 12.33
CA ILE A 221 -4.96 4.69 12.41
C ILE A 221 -5.20 5.67 13.57
N TYR A 222 -4.21 5.85 14.46
CA TYR A 222 -4.24 6.89 15.49
C TYR A 222 -4.39 8.30 14.91
N VAL A 223 -3.86 8.55 13.71
CA VAL A 223 -3.91 9.88 13.09
C VAL A 223 -5.31 10.29 12.66
N HIS A 224 -6.23 9.33 12.55
CA HIS A 224 -7.61 9.56 12.15
C HIS A 224 -8.40 10.30 13.25
N ASP A 225 -9.23 11.28 12.88
CA ASP A 225 -9.96 12.12 13.83
C ASP A 225 -10.92 11.34 14.73
N ALA A 226 -11.54 10.27 14.21
CA ALA A 226 -12.35 9.37 15.02
C ALA A 226 -11.59 8.78 16.24
N VAL A 227 -10.27 8.61 16.12
CA VAL A 227 -9.43 8.09 17.21
C VAL A 227 -8.79 9.25 17.98
N ARG A 228 -8.11 10.17 17.30
CA ARG A 228 -7.39 11.29 17.92
C ARG A 228 -8.31 12.24 18.68
N GLY A 229 -9.48 12.52 18.11
CA GLY A 229 -10.52 13.38 18.68
C GLY A 229 -11.33 12.73 19.81
N THR A 230 -11.17 11.42 20.03
CA THR A 230 -11.84 10.71 21.13
C THR A 230 -11.02 10.83 22.43
N PRO A 231 -11.67 11.01 23.62
CA PRO A 231 -11.00 11.02 24.92
C PRO A 231 -10.11 9.79 25.14
N SER A 232 -8.98 9.97 25.83
CA SER A 232 -7.89 8.97 25.96
C SER A 232 -8.35 7.61 26.51
N GLU A 233 -9.34 7.63 27.41
CA GLU A 233 -9.99 6.45 28.00
C GLU A 233 -10.72 5.60 26.95
N ASN A 234 -11.32 6.26 25.96
CA ASN A 234 -12.18 5.67 24.94
C ASN A 234 -11.49 5.45 23.58
N ARG A 235 -10.25 5.94 23.40
CA ARG A 235 -9.48 5.77 22.14
C ARG A 235 -9.32 4.32 21.71
N GLY A 236 -9.14 3.39 22.65
CA GLY A 236 -9.04 1.96 22.32
C GLY A 236 -10.34 1.40 21.75
N SER A 237 -11.49 1.90 22.20
CA SER A 237 -12.81 1.55 21.67
C SER A 237 -13.03 2.16 20.29
N ALA A 238 -12.65 3.43 20.11
CA ALA A 238 -12.73 4.11 18.82
C ALA A 238 -11.82 3.46 17.75
N ALA A 239 -10.57 3.17 18.10
CA ALA A 239 -9.63 2.48 17.21
C ALA A 239 -10.15 1.11 16.76
N ARG A 240 -10.77 0.35 17.67
CA ARG A 240 -11.39 -0.94 17.34
C ARG A 240 -12.59 -0.78 16.40
N ALA A 241 -13.44 0.24 16.62
CA ALA A 241 -14.57 0.52 15.75
C ALA A 241 -14.10 0.90 14.33
N LEU A 242 -13.15 1.83 14.23
CA LEU A 242 -12.53 2.25 12.97
C LEU A 242 -11.89 1.07 12.25
N ALA A 243 -11.02 0.31 12.92
CA ALA A 243 -10.37 -0.86 12.33
C ALA A 243 -11.36 -1.93 11.85
N GLY A 244 -12.50 -2.09 12.54
CA GLY A 244 -13.59 -2.97 12.12
C GLY A 244 -14.17 -2.56 10.78
N LYS A 245 -14.48 -1.26 10.61
CA LYS A 245 -15.02 -0.71 9.37
C LYS A 245 -14.00 -0.70 8.24
N LEU A 246 -12.74 -0.35 8.52
CA LEU A 246 -11.65 -0.44 7.55
C LEU A 246 -11.43 -1.86 7.03
N ALA A 247 -11.51 -2.89 7.90
CA ALA A 247 -11.39 -4.28 7.47
C ALA A 247 -12.57 -4.74 6.57
N ILE A 248 -13.77 -4.19 6.78
CA ILE A 248 -14.93 -4.45 5.90
C ILE A 248 -14.75 -3.71 4.58
N ALA A 249 -14.40 -2.42 4.62
CA ALA A 249 -14.14 -1.60 3.45
C ALA A 249 -13.07 -2.21 2.54
N ALA A 250 -11.94 -2.66 3.10
CA ALA A 250 -10.88 -3.32 2.33
C ALA A 250 -11.38 -4.56 1.57
N ARG A 251 -12.30 -5.34 2.16
CA ARG A 251 -12.90 -6.51 1.49
C ARG A 251 -13.86 -6.08 0.38
N VAL A 252 -14.68 -5.07 0.64
CA VAL A 252 -15.61 -4.54 -0.37
C VAL A 252 -14.82 -3.96 -1.55
N ASP A 253 -13.79 -3.15 -1.29
CA ASP A 253 -12.91 -2.58 -2.30
C ASP A 253 -12.22 -3.69 -3.12
N HIS A 254 -11.68 -4.73 -2.48
CA HIS A 254 -10.99 -5.81 -3.19
C HIS A 254 -11.92 -6.71 -4.01
N TYR A 255 -13.07 -7.12 -3.47
CA TYR A 255 -13.94 -8.14 -4.10
C TYR A 255 -15.06 -7.56 -4.97
N SER A 256 -15.46 -6.31 -4.75
CA SER A 256 -16.55 -5.68 -5.52
C SER A 256 -16.18 -4.34 -6.15
N GLY A 257 -15.30 -3.55 -5.53
CA GLY A 257 -14.95 -2.19 -5.98
C GLY A 257 -16.10 -1.16 -5.85
N GLU A 258 -17.28 -1.57 -5.42
CA GLU A 258 -18.44 -0.68 -5.27
C GLU A 258 -18.32 0.18 -4.00
N LEU A 259 -18.56 1.47 -4.13
CA LEU A 259 -18.67 2.38 -2.97
C LEU A 259 -19.93 2.06 -2.17
N LYS A 260 -19.77 1.92 -0.85
CA LYS A 260 -20.82 1.67 0.14
C LYS A 260 -20.86 2.78 1.19
N PRO A 261 -21.62 3.86 0.96
CA PRO A 261 -21.73 5.00 1.87
C PRO A 261 -22.23 4.62 3.28
N GLU A 262 -22.92 3.49 3.41
CA GLU A 262 -23.44 3.01 4.69
C GLU A 262 -22.32 2.72 5.70
N LEU A 263 -21.13 2.33 5.22
CA LEU A 263 -20.00 2.03 6.10
C LEU A 263 -19.54 3.27 6.90
N GLU A 264 -19.57 4.44 6.26
CA GLU A 264 -19.20 5.72 6.87
C GLU A 264 -20.24 6.14 7.89
N ALA A 265 -21.53 6.10 7.53
CA ALA A 265 -22.62 6.42 8.45
C ALA A 265 -22.62 5.52 9.70
N GLU A 266 -22.40 4.21 9.52
CA GLU A 266 -22.30 3.26 10.63
C GLU A 266 -21.05 3.49 11.51
N LEU A 267 -19.96 3.99 10.93
CA LEU A 267 -18.77 4.36 11.71
C LEU A 267 -19.07 5.60 12.55
N ASP A 268 -19.64 6.65 11.96
CA ASP A 268 -19.94 7.92 12.62
C ASP A 268 -20.88 7.73 13.81
N GLU A 269 -21.96 6.98 13.64
CA GLU A 269 -22.89 6.65 14.72
C GLU A 269 -22.16 5.93 15.87
N ARG A 270 -21.26 5.00 15.52
CA ARG A 270 -20.50 4.23 16.51
C ARG A 270 -19.50 5.12 17.27
N ILE A 271 -18.84 6.05 16.59
CA ILE A 271 -17.87 6.96 17.20
C ILE A 271 -18.57 7.97 18.10
N ALA A 272 -19.69 8.55 17.65
CA ALA A 272 -20.51 9.43 18.48
C ALA A 272 -20.97 8.74 19.78
N THR A 273 -21.42 7.48 19.67
CA THR A 273 -21.79 6.66 20.83
C THR A 273 -20.62 6.43 21.79
N ILE A 274 -19.40 6.28 21.28
CA ILE A 274 -18.20 6.07 22.10
C ILE A 274 -17.80 7.36 22.81
N GLN A 275 -17.88 8.50 22.13
CA GLN A 275 -17.52 9.80 22.68
C GLN A 275 -18.49 10.23 23.79
N ALA A 276 -19.79 10.01 23.60
CA ALA A 276 -20.82 10.36 24.59
C ALA A 276 -20.70 9.63 25.94
N ARG A 277 -19.94 8.52 26.02
CA ARG A 277 -19.74 7.77 27.28
C ARG A 277 -18.93 8.54 28.32
N THR A 278 -18.10 9.49 27.90
CA THR A 278 -17.30 10.31 28.81
C THR A 278 -18.11 11.47 29.39
N ASP A 279 -19.05 12.02 28.62
CA ASP A 279 -19.84 13.19 29.04
C ASP A 279 -20.89 12.87 30.10
N GLY A 280 -21.35 11.62 30.18
CA GLY A 280 -22.36 11.17 31.16
C GLY A 280 -21.81 10.76 32.53
N GLY A 281 -20.49 10.76 32.74
CA GLY A 281 -19.85 10.27 33.97
C GLY A 281 -19.30 11.37 34.89
N GLY A 282 -19.47 12.65 34.53
CA GLY A 282 -18.90 13.79 35.25
C GLY A 282 -19.85 14.52 36.21
N GLY A 283 -21.02 13.96 36.51
CA GLY A 283 -22.00 14.58 37.41
C GLY A 283 -22.64 13.54 38.30
N ASP A 284 -21.95 13.18 39.37
CA ASP A 284 -22.49 12.62 40.63
C ASP A 284 -21.31 12.41 41.58
N ASP A 285 -20.80 13.51 42.16
CA ASP A 285 -19.99 13.53 43.38
C ASP A 285 -20.10 14.95 43.99
N GLU A 286 -21.26 15.25 44.58
CA GLU A 286 -21.45 16.24 45.66
C GLU A 286 -22.35 15.68 46.76
#